data_AF-A0A0N0D1H1-F1
#
_entry.id   AF-A0A0N0D1H1-F1
#
_cell.length_a   1.000
_cell.length_b   1.000
_cell.length_c   1.000
_cell.angle_alpha   90.00
_cell.angle_beta   90.00
_cell.angle_gamma   90.00
#
_symmetry.space_group_name_H-M   'P 1'
#
loop_
_entity.id
_entity.type
_entity.pdbx_description
1 polymer ?
#
loop_
_entity_poly.entity_id
_entity_poly.type
_entity_poly.pdbx_seq_one_letter_code
_entity_poly.pdbx_strand_id
1 'polypeptide(L)'
;MKSITFFPVVKKESQLIDLLSRASWFLTFCPIDRIHIPIRFDYLRNIPWQVADGMDKAIEQNFEKLRSRVIFILAKKESDLQECISESEIILHWKKNTYPSGSTLGSRLKRNILRWKKKFSTGFISDATLKSWFKGKKVWKVDPVAIRMEGSFYIEAGLHLIPNKPALVKENQSKFESLSKKLGKFKRAYLMATGPSISHYKKYEFENSLNIVCNSVILDDDLMQTVKPQILVFADPIFHFGPSQYAGTFRKNLIESARRYDFTICIPFKYYGLFISTIPELTNRTIGIPYMKNREWNFSLDKDLNLKTTANILTFVMIPLAGTFAGEIGFLGCDGRPLEENKYFWGHNKKTQITDKMDFQLN
;
A
#
# COMPACT_ATOMS: atom_id res chain seq x y z
N MET A 1 -6.70 24.71 -7.12
CA MET A 1 -7.67 23.75 -6.57
C MET A 1 -7.28 22.36 -7.09
N LYS A 2 -7.03 21.41 -6.20
CA LYS A 2 -6.56 20.05 -6.53
C LYS A 2 -7.77 19.17 -6.84
N SER A 3 -7.79 18.59 -8.03
CA SER A 3 -8.92 17.85 -8.56
C SER A 3 -8.48 16.51 -9.15
N ILE A 4 -9.30 15.48 -8.90
CA ILE A 4 -9.14 14.15 -9.45
C ILE A 4 -10.37 13.80 -10.29
N THR A 5 -10.18 13.15 -11.44
CA THR A 5 -11.28 12.50 -12.16
C THR A 5 -11.07 11.00 -12.24
N PHE A 6 -12.09 10.24 -11.86
CA PHE A 6 -12.16 8.82 -12.17
C PHE A 6 -12.59 8.62 -13.63
N PHE A 7 -11.97 7.68 -14.33
CA PHE A 7 -12.32 7.36 -15.71
C PHE A 7 -12.13 5.86 -15.99
N PRO A 8 -13.00 5.18 -16.75
CA PRO A 8 -14.14 5.67 -17.51
C PRO A 8 -15.43 5.76 -16.69
N VAL A 9 -16.52 6.11 -17.40
CA VAL A 9 -17.87 6.23 -16.86
C VAL A 9 -18.34 4.96 -16.15
N VAL A 10 -18.79 5.12 -14.91
CA VAL A 10 -19.38 4.06 -14.08
C VAL A 10 -20.79 3.73 -14.56
N LYS A 11 -21.10 2.45 -14.71
CA LYS A 11 -22.36 1.99 -15.32
C LYS A 11 -23.25 1.18 -14.39
N LYS A 12 -22.71 0.65 -13.30
CA LYS A 12 -23.41 -0.23 -12.37
C LYS A 12 -23.22 0.25 -10.94
N GLU A 13 -24.22 0.00 -10.10
CA GLU A 13 -24.17 0.28 -8.67
C GLU A 13 -22.97 -0.40 -7.99
N SER A 14 -22.77 -1.69 -8.22
CA SER A 14 -21.64 -2.45 -7.63
C SER A 14 -20.25 -1.99 -8.10
N GLN A 15 -20.16 -1.28 -9.23
CA GLN A 15 -18.91 -0.61 -9.64
C GLN A 15 -18.71 0.68 -8.86
N LEU A 16 -19.79 1.43 -8.63
CA LEU A 16 -19.73 2.68 -7.90
C LEU A 16 -19.42 2.46 -6.41
N ILE A 17 -20.08 1.48 -5.78
CA ILE A 17 -19.84 1.10 -4.37
C ILE A 17 -18.36 0.74 -4.14
N ASP A 18 -17.79 -0.08 -5.02
CA ASP A 18 -16.39 -0.51 -4.97
C ASP A 18 -15.42 0.69 -5.09
N LEU A 19 -15.66 1.53 -6.11
CA LEU A 19 -14.88 2.74 -6.35
C LEU A 19 -14.96 3.70 -5.15
N LEU A 20 -16.15 3.97 -4.64
CA LEU A 20 -16.36 4.85 -3.48
C LEU A 20 -15.70 4.30 -2.22
N SER A 21 -15.76 2.99 -1.98
CA SER A 21 -15.09 2.36 -0.84
C SER A 21 -13.57 2.57 -0.90
N ARG A 22 -12.95 2.37 -2.07
CA ARG A 22 -11.50 2.56 -2.26
C ARG A 22 -11.09 4.02 -2.25
N ALA A 23 -11.86 4.89 -2.88
CA ALA A 23 -11.63 6.32 -2.82
C ALA A 23 -11.71 6.81 -1.36
N SER A 24 -12.66 6.29 -0.58
CA SER A 24 -12.84 6.66 0.83
C SER A 24 -11.68 6.19 1.68
N TRP A 25 -11.12 5.02 1.37
CA TRP A 25 -9.92 4.51 2.01
C TRP A 25 -8.66 5.30 1.64
N PHE A 26 -8.39 5.48 0.36
CA PHE A 26 -7.09 5.99 -0.10
C PHE A 26 -7.02 7.50 -0.32
N LEU A 27 -8.13 8.21 -0.48
CA LEU A 27 -8.09 9.62 -0.91
C LEU A 27 -8.54 10.60 0.18
N THR A 28 -9.08 10.11 1.30
CA THR A 28 -9.58 10.98 2.37
C THR A 28 -8.48 11.63 3.21
N PHE A 29 -7.28 11.05 3.25
CA PHE A 29 -6.11 11.70 3.85
C PHE A 29 -5.48 12.75 2.93
N CYS A 30 -5.83 12.75 1.64
CA CYS A 30 -5.22 13.62 0.65
C CYS A 30 -5.85 15.02 0.68
N PRO A 31 -5.08 16.09 0.40
CA PRO A 31 -5.59 17.45 0.25
C PRO A 31 -6.20 17.62 -1.15
N ILE A 32 -7.32 16.94 -1.39
CA ILE A 32 -8.10 17.01 -2.63
C ILE A 32 -9.34 17.85 -2.35
N ASP A 33 -9.61 18.80 -3.25
CA ASP A 33 -10.78 19.67 -3.17
C ASP A 33 -11.98 19.04 -3.87
N ARG A 34 -11.76 18.44 -5.06
CA ARG A 34 -12.82 17.86 -5.89
C ARG A 34 -12.45 16.50 -6.48
N ILE A 35 -13.41 15.58 -6.47
CA ILE A 35 -13.32 14.25 -7.08
C ILE A 35 -14.49 14.09 -8.04
N HIS A 36 -14.23 14.15 -9.34
CA HIS A 36 -15.24 13.92 -10.35
C HIS A 36 -15.39 12.42 -10.60
N ILE A 37 -16.64 11.94 -10.52
CA ILE A 37 -16.99 10.55 -10.84
C ILE A 37 -18.03 10.58 -11.96
N PRO A 38 -17.63 10.30 -13.21
CA PRO A 38 -18.56 10.15 -14.31
C PRO A 38 -19.43 8.91 -14.15
N ILE A 39 -20.74 9.09 -14.28
CA ILE A 39 -21.76 8.05 -14.15
C ILE A 39 -22.66 8.04 -15.39
N ARG A 40 -23.14 6.85 -15.79
CA ARG A 40 -23.98 6.69 -16.99
C ARG A 40 -25.45 7.02 -16.72
N PHE A 41 -25.94 6.70 -15.54
CA PHE A 41 -27.35 6.77 -15.18
C PHE A 41 -27.53 7.65 -13.96
N ASP A 42 -28.56 8.49 -13.97
CA ASP A 42 -28.75 9.50 -12.94
C ASP A 42 -29.08 8.90 -11.57
N TYR A 43 -29.75 7.74 -11.53
CA TYR A 43 -30.04 7.03 -10.28
C TYR A 43 -28.78 6.69 -9.46
N LEU A 44 -27.61 6.58 -10.11
CA LEU A 44 -26.34 6.31 -9.44
C LEU A 44 -25.90 7.43 -8.49
N ARG A 45 -26.44 8.65 -8.62
CA ARG A 45 -26.19 9.75 -7.68
C ARG A 45 -26.73 9.46 -6.28
N ASN A 46 -27.81 8.68 -6.22
CA ASN A 46 -28.64 8.51 -5.02
C ASN A 46 -28.50 7.12 -4.39
N ILE A 47 -27.53 6.31 -4.84
CA ILE A 47 -27.31 5.00 -4.24
C ILE A 47 -26.81 5.14 -2.80
N PRO A 48 -27.14 4.19 -1.91
CA PRO A 48 -26.57 4.15 -0.58
C PRO A 48 -25.05 4.04 -0.63
N TRP A 49 -24.36 4.87 0.13
CA TRP A 49 -22.92 4.74 0.33
C TRP A 49 -22.69 3.66 1.37
N GLN A 50 -22.18 2.52 0.91
CA GLN A 50 -21.90 1.36 1.75
C GLN A 50 -20.51 0.80 1.41
N VAL A 51 -19.92 0.08 2.36
CA VAL A 51 -18.63 -0.59 2.14
C VAL A 51 -18.85 -1.81 1.26
N ALA A 52 -18.07 -1.89 0.20
CA ALA A 52 -18.05 -3.03 -0.72
C ALA A 52 -17.73 -4.35 0.00
N ASP A 53 -18.29 -5.44 -0.49
CA ASP A 53 -18.04 -6.77 0.07
C ASP A 53 -16.54 -7.11 0.12
N GLY A 54 -16.12 -7.77 1.20
CA GLY A 54 -14.71 -8.11 1.45
C GLY A 54 -13.82 -6.94 1.92
N MET A 55 -14.34 -5.71 1.97
CA MET A 55 -13.63 -4.56 2.53
C MET A 55 -13.90 -4.34 4.02
N ASP A 56 -12.96 -3.67 4.67
CA ASP A 56 -13.00 -3.32 6.09
C ASP A 56 -14.12 -2.31 6.36
N LYS A 57 -15.00 -2.62 7.31
CA LYS A 57 -16.13 -1.76 7.70
C LYS A 57 -15.69 -0.41 8.27
N ALA A 58 -14.44 -0.31 8.77
CA ALA A 58 -13.88 0.97 9.20
C ALA A 58 -13.83 2.04 8.08
N ILE A 59 -13.99 1.65 6.80
CA ILE A 59 -14.10 2.61 5.69
C ILE A 59 -15.34 3.51 5.83
N GLU A 60 -16.43 3.07 6.46
CA GLU A 60 -17.67 3.85 6.58
C GLU A 60 -17.45 5.23 7.22
N GLN A 61 -16.53 5.31 8.20
CA GLN A 61 -16.19 6.56 8.89
C GLN A 61 -15.66 7.65 7.94
N ASN A 62 -15.16 7.26 6.76
CA ASN A 62 -14.57 8.15 5.78
C ASN A 62 -15.56 8.64 4.72
N PHE A 63 -16.79 8.09 4.67
CA PHE A 63 -17.75 8.41 3.61
C PHE A 63 -18.19 9.85 3.62
N GLU A 64 -18.54 10.43 4.77
CA GLU A 64 -18.99 11.83 4.83
C GLU A 64 -17.88 12.80 4.37
N LYS A 65 -16.65 12.53 4.80
CA LYS A 65 -15.47 13.31 4.38
C LYS A 65 -15.26 13.22 2.87
N LEU A 66 -15.39 12.03 2.27
CA LEU A 66 -15.27 11.89 0.82
C LEU A 66 -16.47 12.50 0.08
N ARG A 67 -17.69 12.33 0.58
CA ARG A 67 -18.94 12.78 -0.05
C ARG A 67 -18.93 14.28 -0.31
N SER A 68 -18.45 15.07 0.64
CA SER A 68 -18.29 16.53 0.49
C SER A 68 -17.40 16.96 -0.69
N ARG A 69 -16.58 16.05 -1.23
CA ARG A 69 -15.63 16.29 -2.33
C ARG A 69 -16.06 15.65 -3.64
N VAL A 70 -17.02 14.72 -3.61
CA VAL A 70 -17.42 13.96 -4.80
C VAL A 70 -18.46 14.71 -5.60
N ILE A 71 -18.20 14.85 -6.89
CA ILE A 71 -19.11 15.45 -7.86
C ILE A 71 -19.44 14.41 -8.92
N PHE A 72 -20.70 14.00 -8.99
CA PHE A 72 -21.19 13.09 -10.01
C PHE A 72 -21.45 13.81 -11.34
N ILE A 73 -20.83 13.32 -12.40
CA ILE A 73 -20.99 13.86 -13.77
C ILE A 73 -21.83 12.88 -14.57
N LEU A 74 -23.05 13.27 -14.95
CA LEU A 74 -23.91 12.44 -15.80
C LEU A 74 -23.39 12.47 -17.24
N ALA A 75 -22.71 11.40 -17.65
CA ALA A 75 -22.02 11.32 -18.94
C ALA A 75 -22.79 10.46 -19.94
N LYS A 76 -23.47 11.12 -20.88
CA LYS A 76 -24.21 10.51 -21.98
C LYS A 76 -23.42 10.52 -23.29
N LYS A 77 -22.59 11.54 -23.50
CA LYS A 77 -21.75 11.78 -24.68
C LYS A 77 -20.35 12.29 -24.28
N GLU A 78 -19.45 12.40 -25.26
CA GLU A 78 -18.05 12.81 -25.04
C GLU A 78 -17.93 14.20 -24.42
N SER A 79 -18.71 15.18 -24.90
CA SER A 79 -18.63 16.57 -24.44
C SER A 79 -19.03 16.76 -22.98
N ASP A 80 -19.80 15.83 -22.38
CA ASP A 80 -20.19 15.89 -20.97
C ASP A 80 -18.99 15.69 -20.02
N LEU A 81 -17.87 15.15 -20.51
CA LEU A 81 -16.66 14.89 -19.73
C LEU A 81 -15.58 15.97 -19.90
N GLN A 82 -15.73 16.85 -20.89
CA GLN A 82 -14.67 17.76 -21.31
C GLN A 82 -14.24 18.68 -20.17
N GLU A 83 -15.19 19.27 -19.46
CA GLU A 83 -14.94 20.20 -18.36
C GLU A 83 -14.23 19.50 -17.20
N CYS A 84 -14.80 18.43 -16.65
CA CYS A 84 -14.25 17.77 -15.47
C CYS A 84 -12.85 17.19 -15.73
N ILE A 85 -12.59 16.67 -16.93
CA ILE A 85 -11.26 16.16 -17.31
C ILE A 85 -10.28 17.30 -17.53
N SER A 86 -10.67 18.37 -18.23
CA SER A 86 -9.82 19.56 -18.42
C SER A 86 -9.38 20.16 -17.09
N GLU A 87 -10.30 20.28 -16.13
CA GLU A 87 -10.02 20.81 -14.79
C GLU A 87 -9.16 19.89 -13.92
N SER A 88 -9.08 18.60 -14.24
CA SER A 88 -8.41 17.62 -13.39
C SER A 88 -6.90 17.64 -13.49
N GLU A 89 -6.22 17.66 -12.36
CA GLU A 89 -4.77 17.48 -12.29
C GLU A 89 -4.38 16.01 -12.46
N ILE A 90 -5.19 15.14 -11.84
CA ILE A 90 -4.97 13.69 -11.81
C ILE A 90 -6.16 12.96 -12.44
N ILE A 91 -5.86 11.96 -13.26
CA ILE A 91 -6.83 10.99 -13.76
C ILE A 91 -6.55 9.63 -13.13
N LEU A 92 -7.56 9.09 -12.45
CA LEU A 92 -7.55 7.73 -11.92
C LEU A 92 -8.32 6.81 -12.88
N HIS A 93 -7.56 5.98 -13.59
CA HIS A 93 -8.10 5.08 -14.60
C HIS A 93 -8.52 3.73 -14.00
N TRP A 94 -9.82 3.48 -13.88
CA TRP A 94 -10.46 2.36 -13.20
C TRP A 94 -11.27 1.49 -14.17
N LYS A 95 -11.13 0.16 -14.25
CA LYS A 95 -11.89 -0.64 -15.25
C LYS A 95 -12.29 -2.06 -14.80
N LYS A 96 -13.35 -2.17 -14.00
CA LYS A 96 -13.91 -3.46 -13.53
C LYS A 96 -14.41 -4.45 -14.64
N ASN A 97 -14.25 -4.16 -15.94
CA ASN A 97 -14.80 -4.95 -17.07
C ASN A 97 -13.77 -5.42 -18.11
N THR A 98 -12.47 -5.47 -17.79
CA THR A 98 -11.48 -6.13 -18.66
C THR A 98 -11.01 -7.42 -18.04
N TYR A 99 -11.72 -8.51 -18.30
CA TYR A 99 -11.02 -9.79 -18.37
C TYR A 99 -10.00 -9.69 -19.52
N PRO A 100 -8.78 -10.25 -19.38
CA PRO A 100 -7.96 -10.54 -20.54
C PRO A 100 -8.77 -11.51 -21.40
N SER A 101 -9.32 -11.04 -22.52
CA SER A 101 -9.77 -11.92 -23.58
C SER A 101 -8.61 -12.86 -23.90
N GLY A 102 -8.84 -14.17 -23.77
CA GLY A 102 -7.82 -15.18 -23.58
C GLY A 102 -6.53 -15.02 -24.39
N SER A 103 -5.41 -15.28 -23.74
CA SER A 103 -4.20 -15.81 -24.37
C SER A 103 -3.37 -16.50 -23.31
N THR A 104 -3.37 -17.83 -23.37
CA THR A 104 -2.29 -18.77 -23.03
C THR A 104 -1.14 -18.27 -22.15
N LEU A 105 -0.92 -19.00 -21.04
CA LEU A 105 0.34 -19.05 -20.30
C LEU A 105 1.53 -19.11 -21.28
N GLY A 106 2.48 -18.18 -21.17
CA GLY A 106 3.67 -18.24 -22.01
C GLY A 106 4.59 -17.02 -21.95
N SER A 107 5.28 -16.84 -20.83
CA SER A 107 6.63 -16.26 -20.73
C SER A 107 6.93 -14.79 -21.12
N ARG A 108 7.87 -14.21 -20.35
CA ARG A 108 8.68 -13.00 -20.55
C ARG A 108 8.05 -11.64 -20.22
N LEU A 109 8.38 -11.17 -19.02
CA LEU A 109 8.48 -9.76 -18.64
C LEU A 109 9.31 -8.99 -19.69
N LYS A 110 8.62 -8.31 -20.60
CA LYS A 110 9.19 -7.20 -21.37
C LYS A 110 8.64 -5.89 -20.79
N ARG A 111 9.60 -5.06 -20.34
CA ARG A 111 9.55 -3.61 -20.02
C ARG A 111 8.15 -2.96 -20.08
N ASN A 112 7.71 -2.44 -18.93
CA ASN A 112 6.50 -1.65 -18.70
C ASN A 112 6.45 -0.32 -19.47
N ILE A 113 6.38 -0.39 -20.80
CA ILE A 113 5.67 0.58 -21.63
C ILE A 113 4.62 -0.24 -22.37
N LEU A 114 3.55 -0.60 -21.65
CA LEU A 114 2.40 -1.27 -22.23
C LEU A 114 1.70 -0.28 -23.17
N ARG A 115 2.07 -0.35 -24.45
CA ARG A 115 1.30 0.20 -25.57
C ARG A 115 -0.15 -0.23 -25.39
N TRP A 116 -1.03 0.76 -25.42
CA TRP A 116 -2.48 0.60 -25.49
C TRP A 116 -2.84 -0.51 -26.49
N LYS A 117 -3.39 -1.64 -26.02
CA LYS A 117 -4.00 -2.64 -26.93
C LYS A 117 -5.29 -2.05 -27.51
N LYS A 118 -5.12 -1.29 -28.60
CA LYS A 118 -5.94 -1.00 -29.79
C LYS A 118 -7.50 -1.04 -29.83
N LYS A 119 -8.26 -1.16 -28.74
CA LYS A 119 -9.69 -0.78 -28.74
C LYS A 119 -10.06 -0.12 -27.41
N PHE A 120 -9.67 1.16 -27.29
CA PHE A 120 -9.87 1.97 -26.09
C PHE A 120 -10.97 3.03 -26.29
N SER A 121 -12.00 2.74 -27.08
CA SER A 121 -13.24 3.50 -27.01
C SER A 121 -14.14 2.88 -25.93
N THR A 122 -14.34 3.58 -24.81
CA THR A 122 -15.71 3.68 -24.30
C THR A 122 -16.52 4.07 -25.53
N GLY A 123 -17.42 3.25 -26.06
CA GLY A 123 -17.85 3.29 -27.47
C GLY A 123 -18.32 4.64 -28.08
N PHE A 124 -18.30 5.74 -27.32
CA PHE A 124 -18.54 7.12 -27.72
C PHE A 124 -17.34 8.10 -27.57
N ILE A 125 -16.13 7.67 -27.17
CA ILE A 125 -14.95 8.55 -27.04
C ILE A 125 -13.82 8.08 -27.96
N SER A 126 -13.26 9.01 -28.73
CA SER A 126 -12.17 8.71 -29.66
C SER A 126 -10.80 8.58 -28.95
N ASP A 127 -9.90 7.76 -29.51
CA ASP A 127 -8.51 7.66 -29.04
C ASP A 127 -7.78 9.01 -29.13
N ALA A 128 -8.13 9.86 -30.11
CA ALA A 128 -7.56 11.19 -30.28
C ALA A 128 -7.96 12.13 -29.13
N THR A 129 -9.24 12.12 -28.76
CA THR A 129 -9.76 12.87 -27.62
C THR A 129 -9.06 12.42 -26.33
N LEU A 130 -8.95 11.12 -26.09
CA LEU A 130 -8.32 10.61 -24.86
C LEU A 130 -6.85 10.97 -24.74
N LYS A 131 -6.10 10.91 -25.85
CA LYS A 131 -4.71 11.40 -25.88
C LYS A 131 -4.63 12.88 -25.58
N SER A 132 -5.54 13.69 -26.13
CA SER A 132 -5.60 15.13 -25.87
C SER A 132 -5.87 15.42 -24.39
N TRP A 133 -6.91 14.78 -23.83
CA TRP A 133 -7.30 14.91 -22.44
C TRP A 133 -6.22 14.53 -21.45
N PHE A 134 -5.45 13.47 -21.73
CA PHE A 134 -4.41 13.00 -20.83
C PHE A 134 -3.08 13.74 -21.01
N LYS A 135 -2.95 14.56 -22.05
CA LYS A 135 -1.72 15.32 -22.32
C LYS A 135 -1.43 16.27 -21.15
N GLY A 136 -0.23 16.14 -20.58
CA GLY A 136 0.23 16.98 -19.46
C GLY A 136 -0.34 16.62 -18.09
N LYS A 137 -1.23 15.62 -17.99
CA LYS A 137 -1.83 15.18 -16.72
C LYS A 137 -1.12 13.96 -16.15
N LYS A 138 -1.24 13.76 -14.83
CA LYS A 138 -0.83 12.51 -14.19
C LYS A 138 -1.95 11.48 -14.31
N VAL A 139 -1.64 10.32 -14.89
CA VAL A 139 -2.62 9.25 -15.08
C VAL A 139 -2.13 7.99 -14.36
N TRP A 140 -2.89 7.55 -13.37
CA TRP A 140 -2.64 6.29 -12.67
C TRP A 140 -3.72 5.29 -12.98
N LYS A 141 -3.31 4.05 -13.28
CA LYS A 141 -4.26 2.95 -13.47
C LYS A 141 -4.53 2.32 -12.11
N VAL A 142 -5.79 2.33 -11.70
CA VAL A 142 -6.25 1.90 -10.38
C VAL A 142 -7.31 0.80 -10.45
N ASP A 143 -7.39 0.12 -11.59
CA ASP A 143 -8.32 -0.98 -11.84
C ASP A 143 -7.93 -2.25 -11.06
N PRO A 144 -8.74 -2.71 -10.10
CA PRO A 144 -8.40 -3.87 -9.27
C PRO A 144 -8.42 -5.19 -10.05
N VAL A 145 -9.16 -5.25 -11.18
CA VAL A 145 -9.23 -6.46 -12.00
C VAL A 145 -7.98 -6.61 -12.84
N ALA A 146 -7.50 -5.52 -13.45
CA ALA A 146 -6.32 -5.55 -14.30
C ALA A 146 -5.00 -5.39 -13.54
N ILE A 147 -5.04 -4.81 -12.33
CA ILE A 147 -3.85 -4.42 -11.58
C ILE A 147 -3.98 -4.89 -10.15
N ARG A 148 -3.20 -5.93 -9.85
CA ARG A 148 -3.15 -6.55 -8.53
C ARG A 148 -2.79 -5.60 -7.38
N MET A 149 -1.90 -4.63 -7.62
CA MET A 149 -1.41 -3.67 -6.62
C MET A 149 -1.89 -2.24 -6.94
N GLU A 150 -3.09 -2.12 -7.49
CA GLU A 150 -3.81 -0.87 -7.71
C GLU A 150 -3.79 0.07 -6.50
N GLY A 151 -3.89 -0.49 -5.29
CA GLY A 151 -3.79 0.27 -4.03
C GLY A 151 -2.51 1.11 -3.95
N SER A 152 -1.38 0.61 -4.45
CA SER A 152 -0.13 1.38 -4.46
C SER A 152 -0.19 2.59 -5.39
N PHE A 153 -1.04 2.59 -6.42
CA PHE A 153 -1.19 3.72 -7.33
C PHE A 153 -2.11 4.80 -6.76
N TYR A 154 -3.12 4.43 -5.98
CA TYR A 154 -3.87 5.40 -5.18
C TYR A 154 -2.95 6.11 -4.17
N ILE A 155 -2.12 5.34 -3.48
CA ILE A 155 -1.17 5.88 -2.48
C ILE A 155 -0.17 6.82 -3.16
N GLU A 156 0.32 6.47 -4.35
CA GLU A 156 1.22 7.34 -5.13
C GLU A 156 0.53 8.64 -5.55
N ALA A 157 -0.73 8.57 -6.01
CA ALA A 157 -1.52 9.75 -6.33
C ALA A 157 -1.71 10.65 -5.10
N GLY A 158 -2.00 10.05 -3.95
CA GLY A 158 -2.12 10.78 -2.69
C GLY A 158 -0.82 11.46 -2.27
N LEU A 159 0.30 10.72 -2.33
CA LEU A 159 1.64 11.23 -2.03
C LEU A 159 2.02 12.40 -2.95
N HIS A 160 1.64 12.35 -4.23
CA HIS A 160 1.88 13.43 -5.18
C HIS A 160 1.17 14.73 -4.77
N LEU A 161 0.01 14.63 -4.14
CA LEU A 161 -0.79 15.77 -3.72
C LEU A 161 -0.36 16.35 -2.36
N ILE A 162 0.47 15.67 -1.57
CA ILE A 162 0.91 16.18 -0.26
C ILE A 162 1.85 17.39 -0.48
N PRO A 163 1.47 18.62 -0.05
CA PRO A 163 2.23 19.83 -0.35
C PRO A 163 3.57 19.90 0.39
N ASN A 164 3.63 19.38 1.63
CA ASN A 164 4.80 19.53 2.50
C ASN A 164 5.59 18.23 2.68
N LYS A 165 5.78 17.50 1.57
CA LYS A 165 6.55 16.25 1.57
C LYS A 165 7.96 16.42 2.18
N PRO A 166 8.74 17.49 1.89
CA PRO A 166 10.06 17.67 2.48
C PRO A 166 10.05 17.81 4.00
N ALA A 167 9.08 18.52 4.59
CA ALA A 167 9.01 18.63 6.05
C ALA A 167 8.64 17.30 6.70
N LEU A 168 7.72 16.52 6.10
CA LEU A 168 7.41 15.18 6.60
C LEU A 168 8.63 14.25 6.54
N VAL A 169 9.44 14.33 5.49
CA VAL A 169 10.72 13.58 5.43
C VAL A 169 11.66 14.03 6.55
N LYS A 170 11.78 15.33 6.78
CA LYS A 170 12.62 15.89 7.86
C LYS A 170 12.13 15.46 9.26
N GLU A 171 10.82 15.43 9.49
CA GLU A 171 10.25 14.91 10.75
C GLU A 171 10.63 13.45 10.98
N ASN A 172 10.50 12.61 9.94
CA ASN A 172 10.88 11.20 10.02
C ASN A 172 12.39 11.00 10.17
N GLN A 173 13.22 11.87 9.59
CA GLN A 173 14.66 11.93 9.86
C GLN A 173 14.93 12.17 11.35
N SER A 174 14.29 13.15 11.98
CA SER A 174 14.46 13.41 13.41
C SER A 174 13.95 12.27 14.31
N LYS A 175 12.86 11.59 13.91
CA LYS A 175 12.41 10.36 14.60
C LYS A 175 13.45 9.24 14.49
N PHE A 176 14.05 9.07 13.32
CA PHE A 176 15.08 8.05 13.10
C PHE A 176 16.38 8.36 13.86
N GLU A 177 16.80 9.61 13.91
CA GLU A 177 17.93 10.04 14.75
C GLU A 177 17.69 9.73 16.22
N SER A 178 16.48 9.97 16.71
CA SER A 178 16.08 9.64 18.09
C SER A 178 16.09 8.14 18.34
N LEU A 179 15.57 7.33 17.40
CA LEU A 179 15.65 5.88 17.44
C LEU A 179 17.11 5.40 17.46
N SER A 180 17.96 5.96 16.60
CA SER A 180 19.36 5.59 16.48
C SER A 180 20.12 5.86 17.78
N LYS A 181 19.88 7.00 18.42
CA LYS A 181 20.43 7.32 19.75
C LYS A 181 19.92 6.37 20.84
N LYS A 182 18.61 6.04 20.84
CA LYS A 182 18.01 5.10 21.81
C LYS A 182 18.62 3.69 21.68
N LEU A 183 18.82 3.22 20.45
CA LEU A 183 19.27 1.86 20.17
C LEU A 183 20.79 1.68 20.31
N GLY A 184 21.58 2.67 19.89
CA GLY A 184 23.04 2.54 19.83
C GLY A 184 23.49 1.56 18.75
N LYS A 185 24.59 0.84 19.01
CA LYS A 185 25.11 -0.20 18.12
C LYS A 185 25.12 -1.54 18.84
N PHE A 186 24.86 -2.59 18.08
CA PHE A 186 24.87 -3.98 18.54
C PHE A 186 25.97 -4.74 17.84
N LYS A 187 26.44 -5.82 18.46
CA LYS A 187 27.29 -6.78 17.73
C LYS A 187 26.48 -7.49 16.65
N ARG A 188 25.26 -7.91 16.98
CA ARG A 188 24.40 -8.75 16.15
C ARG A 188 22.98 -8.21 16.07
N ALA A 189 22.35 -8.44 14.91
CA ALA A 189 20.92 -8.30 14.70
C ALA A 189 20.30 -9.64 14.25
N TYR A 190 19.05 -9.88 14.61
CA TYR A 190 18.23 -10.98 14.10
C TYR A 190 17.03 -10.46 13.32
N LEU A 191 16.85 -11.00 12.12
CA LEU A 191 15.74 -10.67 11.22
C LEU A 191 14.77 -11.83 11.18
N MET A 192 13.54 -11.57 11.59
CA MET A 192 12.49 -12.56 11.75
C MET A 192 11.35 -12.29 10.77
N ALA A 193 11.15 -13.24 9.85
CA ALA A 193 10.09 -13.25 8.86
C ALA A 193 9.14 -14.43 9.09
N THR A 194 8.13 -14.59 8.23
CA THR A 194 6.98 -15.47 8.51
C THR A 194 7.15 -16.94 8.13
N GLY A 195 8.31 -17.33 7.58
CA GLY A 195 8.55 -18.68 7.08
C GLY A 195 8.68 -19.73 8.20
N PRO A 196 8.56 -21.04 7.89
CA PRO A 196 8.46 -22.11 8.89
C PRO A 196 9.63 -22.18 9.88
N SER A 197 10.86 -21.86 9.45
CA SER A 197 12.04 -21.89 10.32
C SER A 197 11.96 -20.91 11.48
N ILE A 198 11.03 -19.93 11.47
CA ILE A 198 10.82 -19.05 12.62
C ILE A 198 10.46 -19.84 13.88
N SER A 199 9.84 -21.02 13.75
CA SER A 199 9.52 -21.91 14.88
C SER A 199 10.75 -22.35 15.70
N HIS A 200 11.95 -22.19 15.17
CA HIS A 200 13.20 -22.48 15.87
C HIS A 200 13.73 -21.32 16.71
N TYR A 201 12.99 -20.20 16.87
CA TYR A 201 13.45 -19.02 17.61
C TYR A 201 13.98 -19.35 19.00
N LYS A 202 13.36 -20.30 19.72
CA LYS A 202 13.78 -20.71 21.08
C LYS A 202 15.18 -21.36 21.15
N LYS A 203 15.80 -21.69 20.02
CA LYS A 203 17.17 -22.25 19.96
C LYS A 203 18.25 -21.17 19.98
N TYR A 204 17.86 -19.89 19.94
CA TYR A 204 18.80 -18.77 19.83
C TYR A 204 18.60 -17.81 21.01
N GLU A 205 19.69 -17.12 21.35
CA GLU A 205 19.70 -16.07 22.36
C GLU A 205 19.56 -14.70 21.68
N PHE A 206 18.61 -13.90 22.16
CA PHE A 206 18.27 -12.59 21.60
C PHE A 206 18.69 -11.43 22.50
N GLU A 207 19.23 -11.71 23.69
CA GLU A 207 19.72 -10.70 24.61
C GLU A 207 20.91 -9.95 23.98
N ASN A 208 21.03 -8.64 24.26
CA ASN A 208 22.10 -7.79 23.72
C ASN A 208 22.20 -7.80 22.18
N SER A 209 21.07 -8.04 21.49
CA SER A 209 20.98 -7.99 20.03
C SER A 209 19.84 -7.08 19.57
N LEU A 210 19.94 -6.60 18.33
CA LEU A 210 18.83 -5.91 17.67
C LEU A 210 17.90 -6.94 17.02
N ASN A 211 16.64 -6.96 17.42
CA ASN A 211 15.64 -7.86 16.89
C ASN A 211 14.64 -7.09 16.02
N ILE A 212 14.58 -7.46 14.74
CA ILE A 212 13.67 -6.86 13.75
C ILE A 212 12.71 -7.93 13.27
N VAL A 213 11.41 -7.69 13.46
CA VAL A 213 10.33 -8.56 12.96
C VAL A 213 9.63 -7.91 11.77
N CYS A 214 8.94 -8.69 10.94
CA CYS A 214 8.13 -8.14 9.85
C CYS A 214 6.70 -8.68 9.77
N ASN A 215 5.84 -7.90 9.12
CA ASN A 215 4.47 -8.25 8.75
C ASN A 215 3.70 -8.83 9.96
N SER A 216 3.11 -10.01 9.78
CA SER A 216 2.27 -10.73 10.72
C SER A 216 3.02 -11.59 11.74
N VAL A 217 4.35 -11.45 11.87
CA VAL A 217 5.09 -12.06 13.01
C VAL A 217 4.55 -11.54 14.35
N ILE A 218 4.02 -10.32 14.38
CA ILE A 218 3.36 -9.70 15.54
C ILE A 218 2.19 -10.48 16.14
N LEU A 219 1.70 -11.51 15.42
CA LEU A 219 0.58 -12.35 15.87
C LEU A 219 1.03 -13.48 16.80
N ASP A 220 2.32 -13.81 16.83
CA ASP A 220 2.88 -14.84 17.71
C ASP A 220 3.37 -14.21 19.02
N ASP A 221 2.47 -14.13 20.02
CA ASP A 221 2.77 -13.49 21.31
C ASP A 221 3.92 -14.18 22.07
N ASP A 222 4.04 -15.51 21.98
CA ASP A 222 5.15 -16.26 22.60
C ASP A 222 6.50 -15.80 22.03
N LEU A 223 6.54 -15.65 20.70
CA LEU A 223 7.72 -15.14 20.01
C LEU A 223 7.99 -13.69 20.39
N MET A 224 6.99 -12.82 20.34
CA MET A 224 7.14 -11.40 20.67
C MET A 224 7.63 -11.20 22.12
N GLN A 225 7.16 -12.02 23.06
CA GLN A 225 7.59 -12.00 24.46
C GLN A 225 9.03 -12.51 24.65
N THR A 226 9.42 -13.54 23.89
CA THR A 226 10.76 -14.14 23.98
C THR A 226 11.82 -13.25 23.31
N VAL A 227 11.53 -12.78 22.10
CA VAL A 227 12.46 -12.03 21.25
C VAL A 227 12.53 -10.56 21.65
N LYS A 228 11.41 -9.98 22.12
CA LYS A 228 11.29 -8.55 22.46
C LYS A 228 11.82 -7.64 21.33
N PRO A 229 11.21 -7.68 20.13
CA PRO A 229 11.70 -6.92 19.00
C PRO A 229 11.66 -5.41 19.25
N GLN A 230 12.72 -4.71 18.83
CA GLN A 230 12.80 -3.26 18.92
C GLN A 230 12.23 -2.57 17.68
N ILE A 231 12.18 -3.28 16.54
CA ILE A 231 11.68 -2.74 15.27
C ILE A 231 10.71 -3.72 14.61
N LEU A 232 9.58 -3.19 14.14
CA LEU A 232 8.63 -3.85 13.25
C LEU A 232 8.65 -3.20 11.87
N VAL A 233 8.68 -4.00 10.81
CA VAL A 233 8.59 -3.50 9.43
C VAL A 233 7.47 -4.17 8.64
N PHE A 234 6.84 -3.43 7.73
CA PHE A 234 5.90 -3.97 6.75
C PHE A 234 5.74 -2.99 5.58
N ALA A 235 5.48 -3.51 4.37
CA ALA A 235 5.47 -2.69 3.15
C ALA A 235 4.46 -3.12 2.08
N ASP A 236 3.65 -4.15 2.32
CA ASP A 236 2.74 -4.65 1.29
C ASP A 236 1.49 -3.75 1.13
N PRO A 237 1.21 -3.22 -0.08
CA PRO A 237 0.07 -2.33 -0.33
C PRO A 237 -1.30 -3.03 -0.23
N ILE A 238 -1.36 -4.35 -0.35
CA ILE A 238 -2.59 -5.15 -0.27
C ILE A 238 -2.84 -5.59 1.17
N PHE A 239 -1.83 -6.21 1.79
CA PHE A 239 -2.00 -6.86 3.09
C PHE A 239 -1.98 -5.90 4.29
N HIS A 240 -1.28 -4.77 4.18
CA HIS A 240 -1.13 -3.84 5.31
C HIS A 240 -1.86 -2.52 5.08
N PHE A 241 -1.72 -1.96 3.87
CA PHE A 241 -2.25 -0.63 3.53
C PHE A 241 -3.53 -0.70 2.67
N GLY A 242 -4.05 -1.89 2.41
CA GLY A 242 -5.25 -2.09 1.60
C GLY A 242 -6.56 -1.88 2.36
N PRO A 243 -7.68 -1.75 1.62
CA PRO A 243 -9.01 -1.55 2.19
C PRO A 243 -9.70 -2.84 2.64
N SER A 244 -9.08 -4.00 2.45
CA SER A 244 -9.70 -5.31 2.69
C SER A 244 -9.89 -5.62 4.19
N GLN A 245 -10.79 -6.55 4.49
CA GLN A 245 -11.00 -7.03 5.87
C GLN A 245 -9.75 -7.64 6.50
N TYR A 246 -8.91 -8.34 5.73
CA TYR A 246 -7.63 -8.86 6.23
C TYR A 246 -6.69 -7.72 6.61
N ALA A 247 -6.58 -6.67 5.79
CA ALA A 247 -5.76 -5.52 6.15
C ALA A 247 -6.33 -4.82 7.40
N GLY A 248 -7.65 -4.79 7.54
CA GLY A 248 -8.34 -4.37 8.77
C GLY A 248 -7.94 -5.19 10.00
N THR A 249 -7.98 -6.52 9.89
CA THR A 249 -7.51 -7.43 10.95
C THR A 249 -6.04 -7.18 11.29
N PHE A 250 -5.17 -7.02 10.29
CA PHE A 250 -3.76 -6.71 10.52
C PHE A 250 -3.60 -5.41 11.33
N ARG A 251 -4.29 -4.32 10.94
CA ARG A 251 -4.23 -3.05 11.67
C ARG A 251 -4.73 -3.16 13.11
N LYS A 252 -5.83 -3.89 13.33
CA LYS A 252 -6.35 -4.15 14.69
C LYS A 252 -5.31 -4.89 15.55
N ASN A 253 -4.69 -5.94 15.00
CA ASN A 253 -3.67 -6.71 15.70
C ASN A 253 -2.38 -5.92 15.91
N LEU A 254 -2.01 -5.04 14.97
CA LEU A 254 -0.89 -4.13 15.11
C LEU A 254 -1.06 -3.17 16.29
N ILE A 255 -2.24 -2.55 16.41
CA ILE A 255 -2.58 -1.68 17.53
C ILE A 255 -2.47 -2.43 18.86
N GLU A 256 -3.05 -3.62 18.93
CA GLU A 256 -3.05 -4.44 20.14
C GLU A 256 -1.63 -4.88 20.52
N SER A 257 -0.84 -5.33 19.54
CA SER A 257 0.58 -5.69 19.75
C SER A 257 1.39 -4.48 20.23
N ALA A 258 1.15 -3.28 19.69
CA ALA A 258 1.85 -2.06 20.11
C ALA A 258 1.48 -1.61 21.54
N ARG A 259 0.33 -2.03 22.09
CA ARG A 259 0.00 -1.83 23.51
C ARG A 259 0.79 -2.75 24.43
N ARG A 260 1.08 -3.98 23.97
CA ARG A 260 1.79 -5.00 24.74
C ARG A 260 3.31 -4.90 24.66
N TYR A 261 3.83 -4.45 23.53
CA TYR A 261 5.27 -4.47 23.24
C TYR A 261 5.79 -3.09 22.80
N ASP A 262 7.00 -2.72 23.23
CA ASP A 262 7.67 -1.48 22.84
C ASP A 262 8.56 -1.70 21.61
N PHE A 263 7.96 -1.58 20.42
CA PHE A 263 8.68 -1.56 19.16
C PHE A 263 8.42 -0.27 18.38
N THR A 264 9.41 0.13 17.57
CA THR A 264 9.26 1.20 16.58
C THR A 264 8.85 0.62 15.23
N ILE A 265 7.89 1.25 14.58
CA ILE A 265 7.40 0.85 13.26
C ILE A 265 8.20 1.59 12.20
N CYS A 266 8.86 0.85 11.30
CA CYS A 266 9.59 1.39 10.18
C CYS A 266 8.94 0.94 8.87
N ILE A 267 8.41 1.88 8.09
CA ILE A 267 7.71 1.61 6.82
C ILE A 267 8.27 2.47 5.69
N PRO A 268 8.17 2.04 4.42
CA PRO A 268 8.52 2.90 3.30
C PRO A 268 7.68 4.18 3.29
N PHE A 269 8.34 5.33 3.08
CA PHE A 269 7.74 6.66 3.24
C PHE A 269 6.48 6.88 2.41
N LYS A 270 6.34 6.23 1.24
CA LYS A 270 5.11 6.34 0.44
C LYS A 270 3.84 5.95 1.20
N TYR A 271 3.95 5.05 2.18
CA TYR A 271 2.82 4.56 2.96
C TYR A 271 2.54 5.42 4.20
N TYR A 272 3.48 6.28 4.59
CA TYR A 272 3.45 7.01 5.86
C TYR A 272 2.21 7.88 6.01
N GLY A 273 1.88 8.69 4.99
CA GLY A 273 0.74 9.61 5.04
C GLY A 273 -0.61 8.89 5.22
N LEU A 274 -0.82 7.78 4.49
CA LEU A 274 -2.01 6.95 4.68
C LEU A 274 -2.01 6.33 6.08
N PHE A 275 -0.88 5.74 6.50
CA PHE A 275 -0.78 5.02 7.75
C PHE A 275 -1.12 5.90 8.96
N ILE A 276 -0.54 7.08 9.08
CA ILE A 276 -0.78 7.98 10.22
C ILE A 276 -2.19 8.58 10.20
N SER A 277 -2.82 8.69 9.03
CA SER A 277 -4.21 9.11 8.93
C SER A 277 -5.18 8.01 9.34
N THR A 278 -4.82 6.75 9.09
CA THR A 278 -5.65 5.59 9.40
C THR A 278 -5.48 5.13 10.84
N ILE A 279 -4.27 5.23 11.39
CA ILE A 279 -3.93 4.77 12.75
C ILE A 279 -3.19 5.89 13.49
N PRO A 280 -3.89 7.00 13.82
CA PRO A 280 -3.25 8.18 14.41
C PRO A 280 -2.54 7.89 15.74
N GLU A 281 -3.04 6.94 16.53
CA GLU A 281 -2.43 6.54 17.82
C GLU A 281 -1.00 5.97 17.69
N LEU A 282 -0.62 5.46 16.51
CA LEU A 282 0.73 4.93 16.27
C LEU A 282 1.67 5.93 15.58
N THR A 283 1.23 7.17 15.35
CA THR A 283 2.02 8.20 14.62
C THR A 283 3.38 8.47 15.26
N ASN A 284 3.44 8.54 16.60
CA ASN A 284 4.68 8.80 17.33
C ASN A 284 5.62 7.60 17.38
N ARG A 285 5.10 6.39 17.11
CA ARG A 285 5.88 5.16 17.04
C ARG A 285 6.29 4.79 15.62
N THR A 286 5.98 5.62 14.63
CA THR A 286 6.16 5.29 13.22
C THR A 286 7.17 6.19 12.54
N ILE A 287 8.05 5.57 11.76
CA ILE A 287 9.05 6.22 10.91
C ILE A 287 8.80 5.80 9.46
N GLY A 288 8.46 6.77 8.63
CA GLY A 288 8.46 6.67 7.18
C GLY A 288 9.86 6.87 6.62
N ILE A 289 10.43 5.84 5.99
CA ILE A 289 11.79 5.86 5.45
C ILE A 289 11.75 6.10 3.92
N PRO A 290 12.31 7.21 3.41
CA PRO A 290 12.43 7.47 1.98
C PRO A 290 13.17 6.36 1.23
N TYR A 291 12.97 6.28 -0.08
CA TYR A 291 13.68 5.32 -0.91
C TYR A 291 13.84 5.77 -2.35
N MET A 292 14.83 5.21 -3.02
CA MET A 292 15.13 5.44 -4.43
C MET A 292 15.45 4.12 -5.14
N LYS A 293 15.06 4.02 -6.41
CA LYS A 293 15.28 2.82 -7.23
C LYS A 293 16.76 2.66 -7.62
N ASN A 294 17.36 3.76 -8.07
CA ASN A 294 18.70 3.77 -8.66
C ASN A 294 19.71 4.35 -7.67
N ARG A 295 19.97 3.63 -6.58
CA ARG A 295 21.04 3.95 -5.63
C ARG A 295 21.77 2.68 -5.20
N GLU A 296 22.97 2.87 -4.65
CA GLU A 296 23.70 1.80 -3.98
C GLU A 296 23.03 1.40 -2.66
N TRP A 297 23.40 0.22 -2.17
CA TRP A 297 22.99 -0.27 -0.87
C TRP A 297 23.40 0.69 0.24
N ASN A 298 22.52 0.88 1.22
CA ASN A 298 22.74 1.79 2.33
C ASN A 298 22.58 1.04 3.65
N PHE A 299 23.68 0.94 4.39
CA PHE A 299 23.78 0.33 5.73
C PHE A 299 24.17 1.39 6.76
N SER A 300 23.85 2.66 6.51
CA SER A 300 24.08 3.78 7.42
C SER A 300 22.92 4.76 7.32
N LEU A 301 21.71 4.27 7.61
CA LEU A 301 20.47 5.07 7.59
C LEU A 301 20.48 6.20 8.62
N ASP A 302 21.37 6.13 9.61
CA ASP A 302 21.65 7.17 10.60
C ASP A 302 22.35 8.40 9.98
N LYS A 303 23.03 8.23 8.84
CA LYS A 303 23.71 9.30 8.11
C LYS A 303 22.93 9.78 6.89
N ASP A 304 22.24 8.86 6.21
CA ASP A 304 21.41 9.13 5.04
C ASP A 304 20.14 8.26 5.12
N LEU A 305 19.01 8.82 5.54
CA LEU A 305 17.75 8.08 5.70
C LEU A 305 17.07 7.83 4.35
N ASN A 306 17.63 6.92 3.56
CA ASN A 306 17.08 6.58 2.26
C ASN A 306 17.49 5.16 1.81
N LEU A 307 16.48 4.36 1.44
CA LEU A 307 16.61 2.94 1.10
C LEU A 307 16.75 2.71 -0.41
N LYS A 308 17.35 1.59 -0.80
CA LYS A 308 17.26 1.06 -2.16
C LYS A 308 15.99 0.23 -2.32
N THR A 309 15.16 0.51 -3.33
CA THR A 309 13.96 -0.31 -3.59
C THR A 309 14.32 -1.71 -4.07
N THR A 310 13.71 -2.73 -3.48
CA THR A 310 13.83 -4.14 -3.91
C THR A 310 12.46 -4.83 -3.92
N ALA A 311 12.42 -6.12 -4.27
CA ALA A 311 11.19 -6.88 -4.46
C ALA A 311 10.57 -7.46 -3.17
N ASN A 312 11.27 -7.46 -2.03
CA ASN A 312 10.80 -8.06 -0.79
C ASN A 312 11.21 -7.22 0.43
N ILE A 313 10.44 -7.31 1.53
CA ILE A 313 10.65 -6.52 2.75
C ILE A 313 12.02 -6.77 3.40
N LEU A 314 12.54 -8.00 3.30
CA LEU A 314 13.82 -8.41 3.90
C LEU A 314 14.96 -7.56 3.33
N THR A 315 15.08 -7.54 2.00
CA THR A 315 16.11 -6.76 1.31
C THR A 315 15.77 -5.28 1.21
N PHE A 316 14.48 -4.92 1.20
CA PHE A 316 14.06 -3.52 1.05
C PHE A 316 14.29 -2.71 2.32
N VAL A 317 13.97 -3.28 3.49
CA VAL A 317 13.92 -2.53 4.76
C VAL A 317 14.70 -3.22 5.87
N MET A 318 14.53 -4.53 6.07
CA MET A 318 15.10 -5.22 7.24
C MET A 318 16.64 -5.23 7.23
N ILE A 319 17.28 -5.67 6.15
CA ILE A 319 18.74 -5.75 6.05
C ILE A 319 19.39 -4.35 6.14
N PRO A 320 18.92 -3.30 5.42
CA PRO A 320 19.42 -1.94 5.59
C PRO A 320 19.37 -1.42 7.04
N LEU A 321 18.26 -1.67 7.75
CA LEU A 321 18.14 -1.32 9.17
C LEU A 321 19.11 -2.11 10.03
N ALA A 322 19.19 -3.42 9.83
CA ALA A 322 20.09 -4.29 10.56
C ALA A 322 21.55 -3.86 10.40
N GLY A 323 22.01 -3.64 9.17
CA GLY A 323 23.36 -3.19 8.87
C GLY A 323 23.67 -1.77 9.35
N THR A 324 22.65 -0.94 9.58
CA THR A 324 22.82 0.37 10.23
C THR A 324 23.23 0.22 11.69
N PHE A 325 22.74 -0.81 12.38
CA PHE A 325 22.90 -0.95 13.83
C PHE A 325 23.83 -2.09 14.27
N ALA A 326 24.13 -3.05 13.40
CA ALA A 326 24.91 -4.25 13.76
C ALA A 326 25.91 -4.68 12.69
N GLY A 327 27.00 -5.32 13.12
CA GLY A 327 28.02 -5.90 12.25
C GLY A 327 27.72 -7.32 11.77
N GLU A 328 26.90 -8.07 12.52
CA GLU A 328 26.45 -9.43 12.17
C GLU A 328 24.92 -9.49 12.03
N ILE A 329 24.43 -10.24 11.04
CA ILE A 329 22.98 -10.38 10.79
C ILE A 329 22.61 -11.86 10.71
N GLY A 330 21.74 -12.30 11.62
CA GLY A 330 21.09 -13.62 11.61
C GLY A 330 19.70 -13.56 10.98
N PHE A 331 19.26 -14.65 10.35
CA PHE A 331 17.98 -14.74 9.65
C PHE A 331 17.16 -15.93 10.17
N LEU A 332 15.90 -15.70 10.51
CA LEU A 332 14.93 -16.72 10.90
C LEU A 332 13.61 -16.49 10.16
N GLY A 333 12.95 -17.56 9.72
CA GLY A 333 11.69 -17.47 8.98
C GLY A 333 11.85 -16.89 7.56
N CYS A 334 13.06 -16.93 7.02
CA CYS A 334 13.40 -16.43 5.68
C CYS A 334 13.53 -17.59 4.67
N ASP A 335 12.68 -18.61 4.80
CA ASP A 335 12.82 -19.91 4.12
C ASP A 335 12.70 -19.85 2.58
N GLY A 336 12.11 -18.78 2.07
CA GLY A 336 11.90 -18.63 0.64
C GLY A 336 10.73 -19.49 0.11
N ARG A 337 10.71 -19.75 -1.19
CA ARG A 337 9.78 -20.69 -1.83
C ARG A 337 10.56 -21.88 -2.38
N PRO A 338 10.03 -23.11 -2.33
CA PRO A 338 10.58 -24.21 -3.09
C PRO A 338 10.67 -23.82 -4.57
N LEU A 339 11.81 -24.11 -5.22
CA LEU A 339 12.03 -23.75 -6.63
C LEU A 339 11.02 -24.44 -7.57
N GLU A 340 10.54 -25.62 -7.18
CA GLU A 340 9.55 -26.44 -7.90
C GLU A 340 8.11 -25.91 -7.75
N GLU A 341 7.84 -25.06 -6.76
CA GLU A 341 6.51 -24.53 -6.46
C GLU A 341 6.37 -23.09 -6.93
N ASN A 342 5.93 -22.92 -8.18
CA ASN A 342 5.67 -21.60 -8.76
C ASN A 342 4.24 -21.06 -8.48
N LYS A 343 3.56 -21.60 -7.46
CA LYS A 343 2.26 -21.09 -7.00
C LYS A 343 2.47 -19.93 -5.99
N TYR A 344 1.49 -19.05 -5.91
CA TYR A 344 1.69 -17.64 -5.59
C TYR A 344 2.11 -17.30 -4.13
N PHE A 345 2.07 -18.22 -3.16
CA PHE A 345 2.34 -17.92 -1.74
C PHE A 345 3.60 -18.59 -1.19
N TRP A 346 4.25 -17.91 -0.22
CA TRP A 346 5.34 -18.47 0.57
C TRP A 346 4.77 -19.50 1.56
N GLY A 347 5.56 -20.47 2.01
CA GLY A 347 5.19 -21.23 3.20
C GLY A 347 5.13 -20.29 4.39
N HIS A 348 3.98 -20.20 5.06
CA HIS A 348 3.81 -19.38 6.26
C HIS A 348 3.64 -20.28 7.48
N ASN A 349 4.22 -19.89 8.61
CA ASN A 349 3.90 -20.51 9.88
C ASN A 349 2.44 -20.18 10.27
N LYS A 350 1.68 -21.18 10.73
CA LYS A 350 0.25 -21.02 11.08
C LYS A 350 0.01 -19.97 12.17
N LYS A 351 0.96 -19.74 13.07
CA LYS A 351 0.86 -18.72 14.13
C LYS A 351 1.11 -17.30 13.63
N THR A 352 1.80 -17.14 12.50
CA THR A 352 2.21 -15.83 11.97
C THR A 352 1.41 -15.43 10.73
N GLN A 353 0.23 -16.01 10.51
CA GLN A 353 -0.61 -15.74 9.34
C GLN A 353 -2.08 -15.59 9.74
N ILE A 354 -2.78 -14.64 9.12
CA ILE A 354 -4.25 -14.51 9.22
C ILE A 354 -4.86 -15.44 8.18
N THR A 355 -5.19 -16.67 8.58
CA THR A 355 -5.53 -17.77 7.65
C THR A 355 -6.99 -17.74 7.17
N ASP A 356 -7.91 -17.23 7.96
CA ASP A 356 -9.37 -17.22 7.71
C ASP A 356 -9.82 -16.21 6.66
N LYS A 357 -9.00 -15.20 6.34
CA LYS A 357 -9.35 -14.09 5.44
C LYS A 357 -8.49 -14.01 4.18
N MET A 358 -7.67 -15.02 3.92
CA MET A 358 -6.70 -15.00 2.83
C MET A 358 -7.35 -15.22 1.45
N ASP A 359 -8.35 -16.10 1.38
CA ASP A 359 -8.98 -16.51 0.11
C ASP A 359 -9.83 -15.40 -0.53
N PHE A 360 -10.42 -14.52 0.30
CA PHE A 360 -11.21 -13.37 -0.17
C PHE A 360 -10.36 -12.21 -0.71
N GLN A 361 -9.05 -12.20 -0.45
CA GLN A 361 -8.15 -11.17 -0.98
C GLN A 361 -7.60 -11.49 -2.38
N LEU A 362 -7.82 -12.72 -2.88
CA LEU A 362 -7.21 -13.21 -4.12
C LEU A 362 -8.17 -13.24 -5.31
N ASN A 363 -9.45 -12.90 -5.07
CA ASN A 363 -10.50 -12.74 -6.07
C ASN A 363 -10.86 -11.25 -6.20
#